data_AF-A0A3N2M7T0-F1
#
_entry.id   AF-A0A3N2M7T0-F1
#
_cell.length_a   1.000
_cell.length_b   1.000
_cell.length_c   1.000
_cell.angle_alpha   90.00
_cell.angle_beta   90.00
_cell.angle_gamma   90.00
#
_symmetry.space_group_name_H-M   'P 1'
#
loop_
_entity.id
_entity.type
_entity.pdbx_description
1 polymer ?
#
loop_
_entity_poly.entity_id
_entity_poly.type
_entity_poly.pdbx_seq_one_letter_code
_entity_poly.pdbx_strand_id
1 'polypeptide(L)'
;MKSDKTVGRPQSPNRCTHCVMVRFDDLEFDALQRMMEKAGETVKATFIKQHLANKPFKVLVTDKTLSLYTAKLGEFFAQFRTLGVNYNIVVRELRTGFNEKKALSLLYNLEKATRDMIKIMEEVKELTQKFDEAWSQKSV
;
A
#
# COMPACT_ATOMS: atom_id res chain seq x y z
N MET A 1 16.54 -18.73 62.76
CA MET A 1 15.75 -19.54 61.79
C MET A 1 16.63 -19.80 60.58
N LYS A 2 16.85 -21.07 60.21
CA LYS A 2 17.74 -21.46 59.11
C LYS A 2 17.06 -21.12 57.78
N SER A 3 17.76 -20.40 56.89
CA SER A 3 17.29 -20.11 55.53
C SER A 3 17.26 -21.40 54.73
N ASP A 4 16.07 -21.78 54.26
CA ASP A 4 15.84 -22.98 53.46
C ASP A 4 16.57 -22.84 52.11
N LYS A 5 17.61 -23.65 51.91
CA LYS A 5 18.38 -23.65 50.66
C LYS A 5 17.62 -24.49 49.65
N THR A 6 16.89 -23.83 48.74
CA THR A 6 16.25 -24.48 47.59
C THR A 6 17.33 -25.09 46.71
N VAL A 7 17.50 -26.41 46.76
CA VAL A 7 18.47 -27.16 45.97
C VAL A 7 17.98 -27.21 44.52
N GLY A 8 18.45 -26.30 43.68
CA GLY A 8 18.11 -26.25 42.26
C GLY A 8 18.95 -25.24 41.47
N ARG A 9 18.99 -25.41 40.14
CA ARG A 9 19.67 -24.45 39.24
C ARG A 9 19.10 -23.05 39.49
N PRO A 10 19.95 -22.03 39.73
CA PRO A 10 19.50 -20.65 39.88
C PRO A 10 18.59 -20.26 38.71
N GLN A 11 17.43 -19.71 39.04
CA GLN A 11 16.45 -19.33 38.04
C GLN A 11 16.96 -18.11 37.28
N SER A 12 16.93 -18.14 35.94
CA SER A 12 17.28 -16.96 35.15
C SER A 12 16.31 -15.81 35.46
N PRO A 13 16.79 -14.56 35.57
CA PRO A 13 15.94 -13.41 35.87
C PRO A 13 14.88 -13.17 34.78
N ASN A 14 15.21 -13.47 33.52
CA ASN A 14 14.26 -13.41 32.40
C ASN A 14 13.87 -14.84 31.99
N ARG A 15 12.66 -15.25 32.37
CA ARG A 15 12.07 -16.53 31.99
C ARG A 15 11.20 -16.37 30.76
N CYS A 16 11.21 -17.38 29.87
CA CYS A 16 10.26 -17.46 28.77
C CYS A 16 8.90 -17.94 29.30
N THR A 17 8.06 -17.03 29.82
CA THR A 17 6.74 -17.34 30.38
C THR A 17 5.62 -17.34 29.34
N HIS A 18 5.77 -16.57 28.26
CA HIS A 18 4.77 -16.45 27.20
C HIS A 18 5.02 -17.47 26.09
N CYS A 19 4.10 -18.42 25.93
CA CYS A 19 4.13 -19.42 24.86
C CYS A 19 3.18 -19.00 23.73
N VAL A 20 3.67 -19.08 22.49
CA VAL A 20 2.87 -18.85 21.28
C VAL A 20 2.84 -20.16 20.50
N MET A 21 1.63 -20.69 20.26
CA MET A 21 1.44 -21.92 19.49
C MET A 21 1.24 -21.56 18.01
N VAL A 22 2.04 -22.17 17.14
CA VAL A 22 1.91 -22.05 15.68
C VAL A 22 1.61 -23.44 15.12
N ARG A 23 0.62 -23.54 14.23
CA ARG A 23 0.30 -24.76 13.49
C ARG A 23 0.76 -24.57 12.05
N PHE A 24 1.37 -25.60 11.49
CA PHE A 24 1.87 -25.63 10.11
C PHE A 24 1.18 -26.77 9.38
N ASP A 25 0.90 -26.58 8.11
CA ASP A 25 0.55 -27.68 7.22
C ASP A 25 1.81 -28.48 6.82
N ASP A 26 1.65 -29.71 6.32
CA ASP A 26 2.78 -30.61 6.03
C ASP A 26 3.81 -30.00 5.06
N LEU A 27 3.34 -29.26 4.06
CA LEU A 27 4.20 -28.57 3.08
C LEU A 27 4.95 -27.39 3.71
N GLU A 28 4.31 -26.64 4.59
CA GLU A 28 4.91 -25.50 5.28
C GLU A 28 5.96 -25.98 6.30
N PHE A 29 5.70 -27.12 6.93
CA PHE A 29 6.61 -27.74 7.89
C PHE A 29 7.88 -28.27 7.20
N ASP A 30 7.75 -28.91 6.03
CA ASP A 30 8.91 -29.33 5.23
C ASP A 30 9.75 -28.13 4.76
N ALA A 31 9.10 -27.04 4.35
CA ALA A 31 9.79 -25.79 4.02
C ALA A 31 10.55 -25.20 5.23
N LEU A 32 9.94 -25.19 6.42
CA LEU A 32 10.60 -24.75 7.66
C LEU A 32 11.83 -25.60 7.98
N GLN A 33 11.71 -26.92 7.87
CA GLN A 33 12.79 -27.86 8.15
C GLN A 33 13.99 -27.63 7.21
N ARG A 34 13.75 -27.45 5.91
CA ARG A 34 14.80 -27.12 4.92
C ARG A 34 15.48 -25.78 5.22
N MET A 35 14.74 -24.79 5.69
CA MET A 35 15.31 -23.50 6.09
C MET A 35 16.18 -23.62 7.35
N MET A 36 15.78 -24.46 8.30
CA MET A 36 16.57 -24.74 9.50
C MET A 36 17.88 -25.47 9.17
N GLU A 37 17.83 -26.47 8.30
CA GLU A 37 19.01 -27.20 7.84
C GLU A 37 20.01 -26.29 7.16
N LYS A 38 19.53 -25.37 6.30
CA LYS A 38 20.38 -24.34 5.66
C LYS A 38 21.00 -23.37 6.67
N ALA A 39 20.31 -23.06 7.76
CA ALA A 39 20.81 -22.16 8.81
C ALA A 39 21.72 -22.87 9.83
N GLY A 40 21.80 -24.21 9.81
CA GLY A 40 22.56 -25.00 10.77
C GLY A 40 21.96 -25.04 12.18
N GLU A 41 20.70 -24.61 12.35
CA GLU A 41 20.06 -24.49 13.65
C GLU A 41 19.25 -25.75 13.98
N THR A 42 19.55 -26.40 15.11
CA THR A 42 18.87 -27.64 15.52
C THR A 42 17.59 -27.38 16.32
N VAL A 43 17.46 -26.20 16.93
CA VAL A 43 16.34 -25.85 17.81
C VAL A 43 15.31 -24.98 17.08
N LYS A 44 14.14 -25.58 16.79
CA LYS A 44 13.02 -24.94 16.06
C LYS A 44 12.60 -23.59 16.66
N ALA A 45 12.47 -23.53 17.98
CA ALA A 45 12.02 -22.32 18.66
C ALA A 45 13.04 -21.18 18.55
N THR A 46 14.34 -21.49 18.59
CA THR A 46 15.41 -20.49 18.45
C THR A 46 15.44 -19.97 17.01
N PHE A 47 15.35 -20.87 16.04
CA PHE A 47 15.27 -20.51 14.63
C PHE A 47 14.09 -19.58 14.34
N ILE A 48 12.88 -19.91 14.81
CA ILE A 48 11.69 -19.07 14.60
C ILE A 48 11.86 -17.70 15.27
N LYS A 49 12.40 -17.65 16.50
CA LYS A 49 12.66 -16.38 17.21
C LYS A 49 13.69 -15.52 16.48
N GLN A 50 14.80 -16.09 16.03
CA GLN A 50 15.82 -15.38 15.27
C GLN A 50 15.29 -14.95 13.90
N HIS A 51 14.51 -15.78 13.23
CA HIS A 51 13.91 -15.46 11.95
C HIS A 51 12.89 -14.32 12.07
N LEU A 52 12.11 -14.30 13.15
CA LEU A 52 11.18 -13.22 13.45
C LEU A 52 11.90 -11.94 13.90
N ALA A 53 12.99 -12.06 14.66
CA ALA A 53 13.77 -10.95 15.18
C ALA A 53 14.69 -10.29 14.13
N ASN A 54 15.25 -11.09 13.21
CA ASN A 54 16.15 -10.62 12.15
C ASN A 54 15.38 -10.10 10.92
N LYS A 55 14.07 -10.37 10.82
CA LYS A 55 13.23 -9.69 9.85
C LYS A 55 12.82 -8.32 10.42
N PRO A 56 13.07 -7.20 9.72
CA PRO A 56 12.43 -5.95 10.11
C PRO A 56 10.92 -6.16 9.99
N PHE A 57 10.24 -6.25 11.13
CA PHE A 57 8.79 -6.31 11.18
C PHE A 57 8.25 -4.93 10.80
N LYS A 58 8.07 -4.70 9.50
CA LYS A 58 7.47 -3.47 8.99
C LYS A 58 5.96 -3.64 9.13
N VAL A 59 5.40 -3.14 10.23
CA VAL A 59 3.96 -2.87 10.29
C VAL A 59 3.70 -1.73 9.32
N LEU A 60 3.40 -2.08 8.07
CA LEU A 60 2.85 -1.13 7.11
C LEU A 60 1.42 -0.86 7.58
N VAL A 61 1.27 0.11 8.48
CA VAL A 61 0.00 0.80 8.67
C VAL A 61 -0.20 1.64 7.42
N THR A 62 -0.65 0.98 6.34
CA THR A 62 -0.99 1.68 5.11
C THR A 62 -2.23 2.50 5.43
N ASP A 63 -2.06 3.82 5.55
CA ASP A 63 -3.18 4.75 5.56
C ASP A 63 -3.91 4.58 4.24
N LYS A 64 -5.02 3.82 4.28
CA LYS A 64 -5.84 3.49 3.11
C LYS A 64 -6.26 4.75 2.35
N THR A 65 -6.40 5.85 3.08
CA THR A 65 -6.69 7.21 2.60
C THR A 65 -5.63 7.74 1.64
N LEU A 66 -4.34 7.61 1.97
CA LEU A 66 -3.23 8.09 1.13
C LEU A 66 -3.10 7.25 -0.16
N SER A 67 -3.30 5.95 -0.04
CA SER A 67 -3.33 5.05 -1.22
C SER A 67 -4.51 5.36 -2.15
N LEU A 68 -5.67 5.70 -1.60
CA LEU A 68 -6.84 6.09 -2.39
C LEU A 68 -6.64 7.45 -3.07
N TYR A 69 -6.00 8.39 -2.37
CA TYR A 69 -5.66 9.71 -2.91
C TYR A 69 -4.71 9.61 -4.11
N THR A 70 -3.63 8.82 -3.96
CA THR A 70 -2.65 8.63 -5.05
C THR A 70 -3.24 7.87 -6.24
N ALA A 71 -4.12 6.89 -6.01
CA ALA A 71 -4.85 6.21 -7.09
C ALA A 71 -5.76 7.18 -7.87
N LYS A 72 -6.56 7.98 -7.15
CA LYS A 72 -7.40 9.05 -7.73
C LYS A 72 -6.55 10.04 -8.54
N LEU A 73 -5.40 10.47 -8.02
CA LEU A 73 -4.48 11.36 -8.74
C LEU A 73 -3.99 10.74 -10.07
N GLY A 74 -3.70 9.44 -10.07
CA GLY A 74 -3.34 8.69 -11.27
C GLY A 74 -4.47 8.66 -12.32
N GLU A 75 -5.72 8.47 -11.88
CA GLU A 75 -6.89 8.51 -12.77
C GLU A 75 -7.04 9.88 -13.45
N PHE A 76 -6.81 11.00 -12.74
CA PHE A 76 -6.83 12.34 -13.34
C PHE A 76 -5.78 12.52 -14.41
N PHE A 77 -4.58 12.02 -14.16
CA PHE A 77 -3.49 12.11 -15.13
C PHE A 77 -3.81 11.35 -16.42
N ALA A 78 -4.48 10.20 -16.31
CA ALA A 78 -4.95 9.42 -17.45
C ALA A 78 -6.05 10.15 -18.25
N GLN A 79 -6.99 10.79 -17.55
CA GLN A 79 -8.04 11.61 -18.20
C GLN A 79 -7.44 12.81 -18.94
N PHE A 80 -6.48 13.51 -18.32
CA PHE A 80 -5.79 14.63 -18.96
C PHE A 80 -5.04 14.21 -20.23
N ARG A 81 -4.34 13.07 -20.19
CA ARG A 81 -3.67 12.51 -21.36
C ARG A 81 -4.64 12.19 -22.49
N THR A 82 -5.82 11.66 -22.15
CA THR A 82 -6.89 11.36 -23.12
C THR A 82 -7.39 12.63 -23.80
N LEU A 83 -7.55 13.73 -23.05
CA LEU A 83 -7.90 15.04 -23.61
C LEU A 83 -6.86 15.51 -24.65
N GLY A 84 -5.57 15.36 -24.35
CA GLY A 84 -4.48 15.70 -25.28
C GLY A 84 -4.49 14.86 -26.57
N VAL A 85 -4.79 13.56 -26.47
CA VAL A 85 -4.96 12.69 -27.64
C VAL A 85 -6.14 13.13 -28.49
N ASN A 86 -7.29 13.40 -27.85
CA ASN A 86 -8.49 13.88 -28.54
C ASN A 86 -8.23 15.21 -29.25
N TYR A 87 -7.58 16.18 -28.60
CA TYR A 87 -7.18 17.43 -29.23
C TYR A 87 -6.33 17.21 -30.49
N ASN A 88 -5.33 16.33 -30.42
CA ASN A 88 -4.47 16.02 -31.57
C ASN A 88 -5.26 15.37 -32.72
N ILE A 89 -6.24 14.53 -32.40
CA ILE A 89 -7.15 13.94 -33.41
C ILE A 89 -7.96 15.05 -34.08
N VAL A 90 -8.52 16.00 -33.32
CA VAL A 90 -9.28 17.13 -33.87
C VAL A 90 -8.43 17.97 -34.81
N VAL A 91 -7.22 18.36 -34.38
CA VAL A 91 -6.29 19.15 -35.20
C VAL A 91 -5.90 18.41 -36.48
N ARG A 92 -5.68 17.10 -36.40
CA ARG A 92 -5.35 16.28 -37.57
C ARG A 92 -6.54 16.18 -38.53
N GLU A 93 -7.75 15.94 -38.04
CA GLU A 93 -8.96 15.84 -38.87
C GLU A 93 -9.25 17.18 -39.59
N LEU A 94 -9.10 18.31 -38.87
CA LEU A 94 -9.17 19.65 -39.44
C LEU A 94 -8.16 19.86 -40.57
N ARG A 95 -6.96 19.28 -40.44
CA ARG A 95 -5.90 19.36 -41.45
C ARG A 95 -6.16 18.47 -42.68
N THR A 96 -6.77 17.30 -42.51
CA THR A 96 -6.91 16.27 -43.57
C THR A 96 -8.17 16.38 -44.42
N GLY A 97 -9.23 17.02 -43.93
CA GLY A 97 -10.45 17.21 -44.73
C GLY A 97 -11.60 17.76 -43.91
N PHE A 98 -11.92 19.03 -44.13
CA PHE A 98 -12.94 19.75 -43.37
C PHE A 98 -14.34 19.25 -43.74
N ASN A 99 -14.95 18.45 -42.86
CA ASN A 99 -16.39 18.21 -42.89
C ASN A 99 -16.99 18.78 -41.60
N GLU A 100 -17.75 19.86 -41.74
CA GLU A 100 -18.31 20.66 -40.65
C GLU A 100 -19.08 19.79 -39.63
N LYS A 101 -19.80 18.75 -40.09
CA LYS A 101 -20.53 17.82 -39.22
C LYS A 101 -19.60 16.98 -38.31
N LYS A 102 -18.43 16.58 -38.81
CA LYS A 102 -17.44 15.83 -38.01
C LYS A 102 -16.69 16.73 -37.05
N ALA A 103 -16.35 17.95 -37.47
CA ALA A 103 -15.72 18.94 -36.59
C ALA A 103 -16.63 19.28 -35.42
N LEU A 104 -17.93 19.47 -35.68
CA LEU A 104 -18.93 19.74 -34.65
C LEU A 104 -19.07 18.60 -33.65
N SER A 105 -19.12 17.34 -34.10
CA SER A 105 -19.23 16.18 -33.20
C SER A 105 -18.00 16.00 -32.30
N LEU A 106 -16.81 16.24 -32.85
CA LEU A 106 -15.56 16.23 -32.10
C LEU A 106 -15.51 17.37 -31.07
N LEU A 107 -16.00 18.55 -31.42
CA LEU A 107 -16.06 19.71 -30.52
C LEU A 107 -17.02 19.46 -29.35
N TYR A 108 -18.19 18.87 -29.61
CA TYR A 108 -19.11 18.43 -28.54
C TYR A 108 -18.50 17.38 -27.61
N ASN A 109 -17.77 16.41 -28.16
CA ASN A 109 -17.08 15.40 -27.36
C ASN A 109 -15.98 16.02 -26.48
N LEU A 110 -15.24 17.00 -27.02
CA LEU A 110 -14.22 17.74 -26.28
C LEU A 110 -14.86 18.59 -25.16
N GLU A 111 -15.94 19.31 -25.46
CA GLU A 111 -16.68 20.11 -24.49
C GLU A 111 -17.17 19.23 -23.33
N LYS A 112 -17.78 18.09 -23.64
CA LYS A 112 -18.27 17.14 -22.64
C LYS A 112 -17.13 16.62 -21.76
N ALA A 113 -16.04 16.15 -22.37
CA ALA A 113 -14.88 15.64 -21.64
C ALA A 113 -14.24 16.72 -20.74
N THR A 114 -14.17 17.96 -21.21
CA THR A 114 -13.63 19.09 -20.42
C THR A 114 -14.54 19.43 -19.25
N ARG A 115 -15.87 19.42 -19.45
CA ARG A 115 -16.85 19.68 -18.40
C ARG A 115 -16.84 18.59 -17.32
N ASP A 116 -16.71 17.33 -17.71
CA ASP A 116 -16.54 16.22 -16.76
C ASP A 116 -15.22 16.35 -16.00
N MET A 117 -14.13 16.74 -16.67
CA MET A 117 -12.84 16.98 -16.01
C MET A 117 -12.90 18.10 -14.96
N ILE A 118 -13.60 19.20 -15.24
CA ILE A 118 -13.78 20.30 -14.28
C ILE A 118 -14.48 19.83 -13.01
N LYS A 119 -15.58 19.06 -13.15
CA LYS A 119 -16.30 18.53 -11.99
C LYS A 119 -15.41 17.67 -11.10
N ILE A 120 -14.62 16.78 -11.71
CA ILE A 120 -13.78 15.92 -10.89
C ILE A 120 -12.60 16.70 -10.31
N MET A 121 -12.08 17.73 -11.00
CA MET A 121 -11.08 18.65 -10.40
C MET A 121 -11.64 19.43 -9.20
N GLU A 122 -12.91 19.83 -9.22
CA GLU A 122 -13.58 20.44 -8.06
C GLU A 122 -13.69 19.46 -6.89
N GLU A 123 -14.13 18.22 -7.16
CA GLU A 123 -14.17 17.16 -6.13
C GLU A 123 -12.79 16.88 -5.53
N VAL A 124 -11.73 16.88 -6.36
CA VAL A 124 -10.34 16.70 -5.90
C VAL A 124 -9.88 17.86 -5.05
N LYS A 125 -10.19 19.09 -5.47
CA LYS A 125 -9.80 20.29 -4.72
C LYS A 125 -10.44 20.28 -3.34
N GLU A 126 -11.73 19.96 -3.25
CA GLU A 126 -12.41 19.81 -1.97
C GLU A 126 -11.82 18.69 -1.11
N LEU A 127 -11.54 17.53 -1.73
CA LEU A 127 -10.95 16.39 -1.01
C LEU A 127 -9.55 16.72 -0.49
N THR A 128 -8.76 17.46 -1.27
CA THR A 128 -7.41 17.88 -0.91
C THR A 128 -7.44 18.91 0.22
N GLN A 129 -8.36 19.89 0.18
CA GLN A 129 -8.56 20.85 1.28
C GLN A 129 -8.96 20.14 2.59
N LYS A 130 -9.93 19.22 2.54
CA LYS A 130 -10.34 18.42 3.71
C LYS A 130 -9.21 17.57 4.27
N PHE A 131 -8.36 17.03 3.40
CA PHE A 131 -7.19 16.25 3.82
C PHE A 131 -6.12 17.15 4.46
N ASP A 132 -5.83 18.32 3.88
CA ASP A 132 -4.84 19.27 4.38
C ASP A 132 -5.26 19.83 5.76
N GLU A 133 -6.54 20.15 5.95
CA GLU A 133 -7.12 20.54 7.25
C GLU A 133 -6.96 19.44 8.31
N ALA A 134 -7.28 18.19 7.96
CA ALA A 134 -7.17 17.05 8.87
C ALA A 134 -5.71 16.68 9.20
N TRP A 135 -4.79 16.86 8.25
CA TRP A 135 -3.37 16.53 8.43
C TRP A 135 -2.61 17.63 9.15
N SER A 136 -2.93 18.90 8.90
CA SER A 136 -2.39 20.06 9.62
C SER A 136 -2.68 19.99 11.12
N GLN A 137 -3.89 19.58 11.52
CA GLN A 137 -4.25 19.38 12.93
C GLN A 137 -3.53 18.22 13.63
N LYS A 138 -2.95 17.27 12.88
CA LYS A 138 -2.21 16.13 13.44
C LYS A 138 -0.74 16.44 13.70
N SER A 139 -0.28 17.63 13.30
CA SER A 139 1.10 18.10 13.46
C SER A 139 1.33 19.02 14.69
N VAL A 140 0.31 19.13 15.56
CA VAL A 140 0.39 19.81 16.87
C VAL A 140 0.43 18.77 18.00
#